data_AF-A0A4Q4CPV6-F1
#
_entry.id   AF-A0A4Q4CPV6-F1
#
_cell.length_a   1.000
_cell.length_b   1.000
_cell.length_c   1.000
_cell.angle_alpha   90.00
_cell.angle_beta   90.00
_cell.angle_gamma   90.00
#
_symmetry.space_group_name_H-M   'P 1'
#
loop_
_entity.id
_entity.type
_entity.pdbx_description
1 polymer ?
#
loop_
_entity_poly.entity_id
_entity_poly.type
_entity_poly.pdbx_seq_one_letter_code
_entity_poly.pdbx_strand_id
1 'polypeptide(L)'
;IVLGCLLVVLGPRGAGRRRPRSADREALPDHGTWWTPPLVGLTGVYGGYFGAAQGIILLAVMGIGIDDDLQRLNGMKNVLAAVANGVSGLIFIVVADVDWLVVLLIAIGAVVGAQIGAAYGRRLPDMALRVFIVLVGVVALVAFLRG
;
A
#
# COMPACT_ATOMS: atom_id res chain seq x y z
N ILE A 1 7.46 6.07 -10.26
CA ILE A 1 7.58 7.39 -9.60
C ILE A 1 6.78 8.47 -10.35
N VAL A 2 7.10 8.75 -11.62
CA VAL A 2 6.38 9.77 -12.43
C VAL A 2 4.87 9.57 -12.43
N LEU A 3 4.38 8.35 -12.69
CA LEU A 3 2.94 8.04 -12.65
C LEU A 3 2.32 8.26 -11.25
N GLY A 4 3.06 7.95 -10.19
CA GLY A 4 2.63 8.16 -8.80
C GLY A 4 2.53 9.65 -8.45
N CYS A 5 3.51 10.45 -8.85
CA CYS A 5 3.46 11.91 -8.71
C CYS A 5 2.31 12.51 -9.53
N LEU A 6 2.12 12.05 -10.78
CA LEU A 6 1.03 12.47 -11.64
C LEU A 6 -0.33 12.16 -11.01
N LEU A 7 -0.54 10.96 -10.46
CA LEU A 7 -1.80 10.58 -9.81
C LEU A 7 -2.08 11.37 -8.53
N VAL A 8 -1.05 11.72 -7.74
CA VAL A 8 -1.23 12.56 -6.55
C VAL A 8 -1.56 14.00 -6.92
N VAL A 9 -0.95 14.53 -7.99
CA VAL A 9 -1.20 15.89 -8.50
C VAL A 9 -2.54 15.98 -9.26
N LEU A 10 -2.93 14.92 -9.97
CA LEU A 10 -4.20 14.82 -10.70
C LEU A 10 -5.35 14.28 -9.85
N GLY A 11 -5.07 13.77 -8.65
CA GLY A 11 -6.09 13.23 -7.75
C GLY A 11 -7.19 14.25 -7.49
N PRO A 12 -8.48 13.83 -7.46
CA PRO A 12 -9.61 14.76 -7.43
C PRO A 12 -9.49 15.71 -6.23
N ARG A 13 -9.43 17.01 -6.55
CA ARG A 13 -9.20 18.16 -5.65
C ARG A 13 -10.37 18.45 -4.70
N GLY A 14 -11.30 17.52 -4.53
CA GLY A 14 -12.55 17.72 -3.84
C GLY A 14 -13.06 16.47 -3.12
N ALA A 15 -12.29 15.93 -2.18
CA ALA A 15 -12.83 15.02 -1.16
C ALA A 15 -13.19 15.78 0.15
N GLY A 16 -13.43 17.09 0.03
CA GLY A 16 -14.01 17.94 1.06
C GLY A 16 -15.50 17.69 1.25
N ARG A 17 -15.87 16.45 1.54
CA ARG A 17 -17.09 16.05 2.25
C ARG A 17 -16.97 14.57 2.53
N ARG A 18 -16.66 14.26 3.79
CA ARG A 18 -16.96 12.96 4.38
C ARG A 18 -18.40 12.60 4.00
N ARG A 19 -18.58 11.68 3.06
CA ARG A 19 -19.75 10.81 3.10
C ARG A 19 -19.37 9.67 4.02
N PRO A 20 -20.11 9.43 5.12
CA PRO A 20 -20.00 8.16 5.81
C PRO A 20 -20.47 7.12 4.79
N ARG A 21 -19.53 6.46 4.10
CA ARG A 21 -19.83 5.41 3.13
C ARG A 21 -19.87 4.06 3.87
N SER A 22 -20.73 4.03 4.89
CA SER A 22 -20.93 2.93 5.83
C SER A 22 -22.40 2.95 6.24
N ALA A 23 -23.31 2.60 5.34
CA ALA A 23 -24.71 2.28 5.68
C ALA A 23 -25.48 1.59 4.54
N ASP A 24 -25.32 2.03 3.28
CA ASP A 24 -26.21 1.57 2.19
C ASP A 24 -25.44 1.02 0.98
N ARG A 25 -24.63 -0.03 1.18
CA ARG A 25 -24.36 -0.97 0.09
C ARG A 25 -25.12 -2.22 0.43
N GLU A 26 -26.30 -2.36 -0.17
CA GLU A 26 -27.00 -3.62 -0.35
C GLU A 26 -25.96 -4.72 -0.61
N ALA A 27 -26.07 -5.79 0.17
CA ALA A 27 -25.22 -6.96 0.10
C ALA A 27 -25.02 -7.35 -1.36
N LEU A 28 -23.78 -7.21 -1.84
CA LEU A 28 -23.44 -7.63 -3.21
C LEU A 28 -23.65 -9.16 -3.24
N PRO A 29 -24.49 -9.67 -4.15
CA PRO A 29 -24.77 -11.10 -4.21
C PRO A 29 -23.47 -11.90 -4.33
N ASP A 30 -23.36 -12.96 -3.54
CA ASP A 30 -22.23 -13.90 -3.44
C ASP A 30 -22.09 -14.78 -4.71
N HIS A 31 -22.23 -14.17 -5.89
CA HIS A 31 -22.42 -14.83 -7.17
C HIS A 31 -21.40 -14.30 -8.17
N GLY A 32 -20.15 -14.75 -8.07
CA GLY A 32 -19.14 -14.54 -9.14
C GLY A 32 -17.77 -14.01 -8.72
N THR A 33 -17.37 -14.10 -7.46
CA THR A 33 -16.08 -13.58 -6.94
C THR A 33 -14.87 -14.48 -7.28
N TRP A 34 -14.99 -15.39 -8.25
CA TRP A 34 -13.91 -16.29 -8.68
C TRP A 34 -12.63 -15.56 -9.11
N TRP A 35 -12.75 -14.29 -9.51
CA TRP A 35 -11.65 -13.44 -9.91
C TRP A 35 -10.84 -12.86 -8.74
N THR A 36 -11.39 -12.84 -7.52
CA THR A 36 -10.71 -12.20 -6.37
C THR A 36 -9.46 -12.95 -5.91
N PRO A 37 -9.48 -14.28 -5.69
CA PRO A 37 -8.29 -15.03 -5.32
C PRO A 37 -7.11 -14.89 -6.30
N PRO A 38 -7.28 -15.03 -7.63
CA PRO A 38 -6.15 -14.86 -8.56
C PRO A 38 -5.63 -13.43 -8.59
N LEU A 39 -6.50 -12.40 -8.49
CA LEU A 39 -6.07 -11.00 -8.40
C LEU A 39 -5.32 -10.69 -7.10
N VAL A 40 -5.71 -11.29 -5.97
CA VAL A 40 -4.96 -11.20 -4.70
C VAL A 40 -3.57 -11.83 -4.85
N GLY A 41 -3.48 -13.01 -5.49
CA GLY A 41 -2.21 -13.67 -5.78
C GLY A 41 -1.28 -12.83 -6.68
N LEU A 42 -1.81 -12.29 -7.79
CA LEU A 42 -1.08 -11.38 -8.68
C LEU A 42 -0.62 -10.12 -7.97
N THR A 43 -1.45 -9.58 -7.07
CA THR A 43 -1.08 -8.43 -6.25
C THR A 43 0.08 -8.78 -5.30
N GLY A 44 0.15 -10.01 -4.81
CA GLY A 44 1.30 -10.52 -4.04
C GLY A 44 2.60 -10.55 -4.86
N VAL A 45 2.55 -11.05 -6.09
CA VAL A 45 3.70 -11.02 -7.02
C VAL A 45 4.16 -9.59 -7.30
N TYR A 46 3.22 -8.70 -7.60
CA TYR A 46 3.50 -7.27 -7.76
C TYR A 46 4.08 -6.65 -6.49
N GLY A 47 3.59 -7.08 -5.32
CA GLY A 47 4.07 -6.64 -4.00
C GLY A 47 5.54 -6.93 -3.76
N GLY A 48 6.04 -8.08 -4.23
CA GLY A 48 7.46 -8.42 -4.17
C GLY A 48 8.36 -7.46 -4.97
N TYR A 49 7.81 -6.78 -5.99
CA TYR A 49 8.51 -5.74 -6.75
C TYR A 49 8.26 -4.32 -6.20
N PHE A 50 7.02 -4.00 -5.84
CA PHE A 50 6.61 -2.66 -5.41
C PHE A 50 5.64 -2.68 -4.21
N GLY A 51 6.16 -3.07 -3.04
CA GLY A 51 5.36 -3.28 -1.82
C GLY A 51 4.56 -2.07 -1.34
N ALA A 52 5.02 -0.84 -1.62
CA ALA A 52 4.37 0.39 -1.16
C ALA A 52 2.94 0.58 -1.74
N ALA A 53 2.69 0.17 -2.99
CA ALA A 53 1.37 0.31 -3.62
C ALA A 53 0.47 -0.92 -3.43
N GLN A 54 1.05 -2.06 -3.03
CA GLN A 54 0.36 -3.35 -2.90
C GLN A 54 -0.91 -3.27 -2.04
N GLY A 55 -0.83 -2.61 -0.88
CA GLY A 55 -1.96 -2.56 0.06
C GLY A 55 -3.20 -1.85 -0.51
N ILE A 56 -3.00 -0.80 -1.31
CA ILE A 56 -4.11 -0.06 -1.94
C ILE A 56 -4.81 -0.95 -2.97
N ILE A 57 -4.03 -1.69 -3.76
CA ILE A 57 -4.55 -2.63 -4.76
C ILE A 57 -5.32 -3.76 -4.07
N LEU A 58 -4.77 -4.34 -2.99
CA LEU A 58 -5.46 -5.37 -2.20
C LEU A 58 -6.80 -4.87 -1.65
N LEU A 59 -6.84 -3.67 -1.07
CA LEU A 59 -8.09 -3.09 -0.57
C LEU A 59 -9.09 -2.79 -1.69
N ALA A 60 -8.63 -2.36 -2.86
CA ALA A 60 -9.51 -2.12 -4.00
C ALA A 60 -10.11 -3.42 -4.54
N VAL A 61 -9.28 -4.47 -4.73
CA VAL A 61 -9.72 -5.79 -5.18
C VAL A 61 -10.68 -6.41 -4.18
N MET A 62 -10.31 -6.45 -2.90
CA MET A 62 -11.16 -7.02 -1.86
C MET A 62 -12.42 -6.18 -1.61
N GLY A 63 -12.35 -4.86 -1.65
CA GLY A 63 -13.53 -3.99 -1.46
C GLY A 63 -14.52 -3.98 -2.62
N ILE A 64 -14.17 -4.58 -3.76
CA ILE A 64 -15.06 -4.83 -4.90
C ILE A 64 -15.58 -6.27 -4.88
N GLY A 65 -14.73 -7.24 -4.50
CA GLY A 65 -15.06 -8.66 -4.58
C GLY A 65 -15.65 -9.28 -3.31
N ILE A 66 -15.31 -8.75 -2.14
CA ILE A 66 -15.69 -9.31 -0.84
C ILE A 66 -16.64 -8.33 -0.13
N ASP A 67 -17.84 -8.82 0.20
CA ASP A 67 -18.80 -8.07 0.99
C ASP A 67 -18.51 -8.27 2.49
N ASP A 68 -17.57 -7.48 3.01
CA ASP A 68 -17.22 -7.46 4.44
C ASP A 68 -16.88 -6.02 4.88
N ASP A 69 -16.83 -5.79 6.18
CA ASP A 69 -16.52 -4.49 6.76
C ASP A 69 -15.09 -4.05 6.39
N LEU A 70 -14.92 -2.76 6.12
CA LEU A 70 -13.64 -2.19 5.71
C LEU A 70 -12.53 -2.43 6.74
N GLN A 71 -12.86 -2.49 8.04
CA GLN A 71 -11.93 -2.84 9.11
C GLN A 71 -11.40 -4.26 8.94
N ARG A 72 -12.28 -5.22 8.62
CA ARG A 72 -11.94 -6.63 8.41
C ARG A 72 -11.10 -6.80 7.15
N LEU A 73 -11.50 -6.17 6.05
CA LEU A 73 -10.71 -6.15 4.81
C LEU A 73 -9.33 -5.54 5.01
N ASN A 74 -9.22 -4.48 5.82
CA ASN A 74 -7.94 -3.89 6.15
C ASN A 74 -7.07 -4.79 7.05
N GLY A 75 -7.68 -5.57 7.95
CA GLY A 75 -6.99 -6.63 8.69
C GLY A 75 -6.43 -7.70 7.76
N MET A 76 -7.27 -8.22 6.84
CA MET A 76 -6.87 -9.20 5.83
C MET A 76 -5.74 -8.68 4.94
N LYS A 77 -5.84 -7.43 4.48
CA LYS A 77 -4.80 -6.75 3.69
C LYS A 77 -3.45 -6.78 4.39
N ASN A 78 -3.42 -6.46 5.69
CA ASN A 78 -2.17 -6.43 6.45
C ASN A 78 -1.56 -7.83 6.58
N VAL A 79 -2.36 -8.86 6.82
CA VAL A 79 -1.91 -10.25 6.89
C VAL A 79 -1.38 -10.72 5.53
N LEU A 80 -2.14 -10.50 4.46
CA LEU A 80 -1.73 -10.86 3.10
C LEU A 80 -0.46 -10.12 2.68
N ALA A 81 -0.33 -8.85 3.03
CA ALA A 81 0.89 -8.07 2.78
C ALA A 81 2.08 -8.60 3.58
N ALA A 82 1.90 -8.93 4.86
CA ALA A 82 2.96 -9.51 5.67
C ALA A 82 3.44 -10.86 5.09
N VAL A 83 2.52 -11.73 4.68
CA VAL A 83 2.85 -13.01 4.05
C VAL A 83 3.59 -12.80 2.73
N ALA A 84 3.09 -11.93 1.84
CA ALA A 84 3.72 -11.67 0.55
C ALA A 84 5.15 -11.11 0.70
N ASN A 85 5.33 -10.12 1.59
CA ASN A 85 6.66 -9.55 1.85
C ASN A 85 7.58 -10.54 2.57
N GLY A 86 7.05 -11.37 3.48
CA GLY A 86 7.81 -12.43 4.14
C GLY A 86 8.31 -13.48 3.16
N VAL A 87 7.46 -13.95 2.25
CA VAL A 87 7.84 -14.88 1.18
C VAL A 87 8.88 -14.24 0.25
N SER A 88 8.69 -12.98 -0.15
CA SER A 88 9.69 -12.26 -0.95
C SER A 88 11.04 -12.16 -0.23
N GLY A 89 11.04 -11.86 1.08
CA GLY A 89 12.26 -11.82 1.89
C GLY A 89 12.95 -13.19 1.98
N LEU A 90 12.19 -14.28 2.18
CA LEU A 90 12.73 -15.64 2.17
C LEU A 90 13.37 -16.01 0.83
N ILE A 91 12.72 -15.65 -0.29
CA ILE A 91 13.27 -15.87 -1.62
C ILE A 91 14.58 -15.07 -1.80
N PHE A 92 14.62 -13.81 -1.36
CA PHE A 92 15.84 -12.99 -1.44
C PHE A 92 17.01 -13.59 -0.64
N ILE A 93 16.75 -14.15 0.55
CA ILE A 93 17.78 -14.83 1.36
C ILE A 93 18.40 -16.02 0.62
N VAL A 94 17.60 -16.74 -0.18
CA VAL A 94 18.06 -17.95 -0.90
C VAL A 94 18.69 -17.61 -2.24
N VAL A 95 18.18 -16.61 -2.95
CA VAL A 95 18.53 -16.34 -4.36
C VAL A 95 19.59 -15.24 -4.52
N ALA A 96 19.65 -14.27 -3.61
CA ALA A 96 20.54 -13.12 -3.72
C ALA A 96 21.68 -13.15 -2.70
N ASP A 97 22.82 -12.54 -3.04
CA ASP A 97 23.87 -12.23 -2.08
C ASP A 97 23.42 -11.06 -1.19
N VAL A 98 23.04 -11.38 0.04
CA VAL A 98 22.46 -10.43 0.98
C VAL A 98 23.53 -9.91 1.95
N ASP A 99 23.73 -8.59 1.95
CA ASP A 99 24.48 -7.91 3.02
C ASP A 99 23.59 -7.78 4.27
N TRP A 100 23.90 -8.56 5.30
CA TRP A 100 23.15 -8.61 6.55
C TRP A 100 23.18 -7.30 7.34
N LEU A 101 24.25 -6.50 7.20
CA LEU A 101 24.32 -5.18 7.84
C LEU A 101 23.32 -4.23 7.18
N VAL A 102 23.26 -4.24 5.85
CA VAL A 102 22.27 -3.46 5.10
C VAL A 102 20.85 -3.88 5.44
N VAL A 103 20.58 -5.19 5.52
CA VAL A 103 19.27 -5.72 5.95
C VAL A 103 18.89 -5.23 7.35
N LEU A 104 19.82 -5.28 8.31
CA LEU A 104 19.56 -4.83 9.67
C LEU A 104 19.22 -3.34 9.71
N LEU A 105 19.99 -2.51 9.00
CA LEU A 105 19.74 -1.07 8.90
C LEU A 105 18.38 -0.77 8.27
N ILE A 106 18.04 -1.46 7.18
CA ILE A 106 16.73 -1.31 6.52
C ILE A 106 15.61 -1.77 7.45
N ALA A 107 15.76 -2.90 8.14
CA ALA A 107 14.75 -3.44 9.05
C ALA A 107 14.48 -2.47 10.21
N ILE A 108 15.52 -1.98 10.88
CA ILE A 108 15.39 -1.01 11.97
C ILE A 108 14.77 0.29 11.45
N GLY A 109 15.28 0.82 10.32
CA GLY A 109 14.76 2.03 9.71
C GLY A 109 13.29 1.91 9.31
N ALA A 110 12.89 0.78 8.73
CA ALA A 110 11.51 0.51 8.35
C ALA A 110 10.59 0.37 9.57
N VAL A 111 11.02 -0.33 10.63
CA VAL A 111 10.24 -0.47 11.86
C VAL A 111 10.03 0.89 12.54
N VAL A 112 11.12 1.64 12.76
CA VAL A 112 11.07 2.96 13.38
C VAL A 112 10.24 3.93 12.53
N GLY A 113 10.48 3.95 11.22
CA GLY A 113 9.73 4.76 10.27
C GLY A 113 8.24 4.41 10.23
N ALA A 114 7.89 3.13 10.28
CA ALA A 114 6.49 2.68 10.33
C ALA A 114 5.79 3.11 11.62
N GLN A 115 6.44 2.99 12.78
CA GLN A 115 5.88 3.44 14.07
C GLN A 115 5.65 4.96 14.09
N ILE A 116 6.67 5.74 13.70
CA ILE A 116 6.57 7.20 13.63
C ILE A 116 5.50 7.61 12.61
N GLY A 117 5.51 7.02 11.42
CA GLY A 117 4.53 7.26 10.37
C GLY A 117 3.10 6.94 10.81
N ALA A 118 2.88 5.84 11.53
CA ALA A 118 1.56 5.48 12.06
C ALA A 118 1.11 6.42 13.19
N ALA A 119 2.01 6.83 14.08
CA ALA A 119 1.70 7.70 15.21
C ALA A 119 1.39 9.14 14.79
N TYR A 120 2.24 9.72 13.93
CA TYR A 120 2.14 11.12 13.53
C TYR A 120 1.35 11.31 12.23
N GLY A 121 1.40 10.36 11.29
CA GLY A 121 0.67 10.44 10.03
C GLY A 121 -0.85 10.54 10.21
N ARG A 122 -1.39 9.92 11.26
CA ARG A 122 -2.81 10.02 11.62
C ARG A 122 -3.22 11.39 12.16
N ARG A 123 -2.26 12.24 12.54
CA ARG A 123 -2.48 13.58 13.11
C ARG A 123 -2.30 14.70 12.09
N LEU A 124 -1.80 14.41 10.89
CA LEU A 124 -1.53 15.42 9.86
C LEU A 124 -2.82 15.83 9.12
N PRO A 125 -2.99 17.13 8.81
CA PRO A 125 -4.06 17.57 7.91
C PRO A 125 -3.82 17.07 6.48
N ASP A 126 -4.90 16.78 5.74
CA ASP A 126 -4.85 16.17 4.38
C ASP A 126 -3.88 16.90 3.44
N MET A 127 -3.86 18.23 3.49
CA MET A 127 -2.97 19.05 2.66
C MET A 127 -1.49 18.81 2.97
N ALA A 128 -1.13 18.69 4.26
CA ALA A 128 0.26 18.45 4.66
C ALA A 128 0.73 17.06 4.22
N LEU A 129 -0.14 16.04 4.36
CA LEU A 129 0.16 14.69 3.90
C LEU A 129 0.38 14.65 2.38
N ARG A 130 -0.48 15.33 1.61
CA ARG A 130 -0.34 15.41 0.15
C ARG A 130 0.94 16.12 -0.27
N VAL A 131 1.21 17.29 0.30
CA VAL A 131 2.44 18.04 0.00
C VAL A 131 3.65 17.17 0.31
N PHE A 132 3.67 16.49 1.47
CA PHE A 132 4.76 15.59 1.82
C PHE A 132 4.95 14.46 0.80
N ILE A 133 3.88 13.77 0.40
CA ILE A 133 3.95 12.69 -0.60
C ILE A 133 4.49 13.20 -1.94
N VAL A 134 4.00 14.35 -2.43
CA VAL A 134 4.47 14.96 -3.68
C VAL A 134 5.95 15.32 -3.57
N LEU A 135 6.35 15.95 -2.47
CA LEU A 135 7.72 16.43 -2.26
C LEU A 135 8.71 15.26 -2.23
N VAL A 136 8.39 14.19 -1.49
CA VAL A 136 9.18 12.94 -1.49
C VAL A 136 9.24 12.32 -2.89
N GLY A 137 8.11 12.27 -3.60
CA GLY A 137 8.06 11.74 -4.96
C GLY A 137 8.91 12.52 -5.96
N VAL A 138 8.90 13.86 -5.87
CA VAL A 138 9.74 14.75 -6.70
C VAL A 138 11.20 14.58 -6.36
N VAL A 139 11.57 14.53 -5.07
CA VAL A 139 12.96 14.31 -4.64
C VAL A 139 13.48 12.96 -5.16
N ALA A 140 12.70 11.88 -5.01
CA ALA A 140 13.07 10.57 -5.54
C ALA A 140 13.24 10.59 -7.07
N LEU A 141 12.39 11.33 -7.79
CA LEU A 141 12.52 11.50 -9.24
C LEU A 141 13.81 12.25 -9.61
N VAL A 142 14.11 13.35 -8.92
CA VAL A 142 15.31 14.16 -9.18
C VAL A 142 16.58 13.37 -8.84
N ALA A 143 16.58 12.62 -7.74
CA ALA A 143 17.69 11.74 -7.37
C ALA A 143 17.91 10.67 -8.44
N PHE A 144 16.85 9.99 -8.88
CA PHE A 144 16.93 8.98 -9.93
C PHE A 144 17.46 9.55 -11.27
N LEU A 145 17.09 10.78 -11.61
CA LEU A 145 17.60 11.45 -12.82
C LEU A 145 19.06 11.91 -12.70
N ARG A 146 19.60 12.02 -11.47
CA ARG A 146 20.98 12.46 -11.22
C ARG A 146 21.98 11.32 -11.09
N GLY A 147 21.53 10.07 -10.95
CA GLY A 147 22.38 8.89 -10.78
C GLY A 147 22.49 8.49 -9.32
#